data_AF-A0A931RCA6-F1
#
_entry.id   AF-A0A931RCA6-F1
#
_cell.length_a   1.000
_cell.length_b   1.000
_cell.length_c   1.000
_cell.angle_alpha   90.00
_cell.angle_beta   90.00
_cell.angle_gamma   90.00
#
_symmetry.space_group_name_H-M   'P 1'
#
loop_
_entity.id
_entity.type
_entity.pdbx_description
1 polymer ?
#
loop_
_entity_poly.entity_id
_entity_poly.type
_entity_poly.pdbx_seq_one_letter_code
_entity_poly.pdbx_strand_id
1 'polypeptide(L)'
;MSENLQENLEVPYATAGKASEISKARRYNSLARWAGTFVLAATIAVGVGEKTNRAAAGMRITGGEDIAFHKGPAGVDDSASVELANSQVLERSTVDRPDDITGEQVHFIYAAPKDRTDLTGDTDGRVDRIIDDAQYFLDTRGEEGLRLRVDTYQGQPDISYMQLDKTQAEISSMPSLSIFNYVIEQAHQRSFSDPRKDKIYNVLLGGVSSYQSLCGGNYWDSKDVALAYLDKQECDFNYGGVSTLALTTSKNIIQTIGYPRTCAQNFIEGGKINDSLDLLANRQTSEWWKLRIDSDHNDYLRAPNCPGIETSGLMSWPLNSAKNGNGTIIYFKKNADGQRVPTTLDPGNRLRGGSDIEAEYIPVTGEKFIGWSGDCNDTEARVCEFLVDKVIDIQAKVEKTTLSPPKGGYRLTATSEGPGQFEWLKKLRKQVDYIFKKSGALVVLKLVPDNKNSALKSVSGCDNQQLDKPGAKKSGVCYEKIDHKLERIRAVFVKVPVVSKFTS
;
A
#
# COMPACT_ATOMS: atom_id res chain seq x y z
N MET A 1 28.25 -19.57 -57.26
CA MET A 1 28.60 -18.29 -57.91
C MET A 1 27.90 -17.17 -57.17
N SER A 2 28.56 -16.03 -57.00
CA SER A 2 28.37 -14.89 -56.05
C SER A 2 28.99 -15.13 -54.65
N GLU A 3 30.28 -14.86 -54.41
CA GLU A 3 30.96 -13.55 -54.18
C GLU A 3 30.30 -12.74 -53.03
N ASN A 4 30.83 -12.82 -51.81
CA ASN A 4 31.92 -12.02 -51.19
C ASN A 4 31.65 -10.52 -51.06
N LEU A 5 31.41 -10.07 -49.82
CA LEU A 5 31.89 -8.81 -49.25
C LEU A 5 31.68 -8.84 -47.72
N GLN A 6 32.76 -9.16 -47.00
CA GLN A 6 32.96 -8.76 -45.60
C GLN A 6 33.65 -7.40 -45.63
N GLU A 7 33.04 -6.39 -45.03
CA GLU A 7 33.70 -5.11 -44.72
C GLU A 7 34.01 -5.01 -43.23
N ASN A 8 35.29 -4.80 -42.97
CA ASN A 8 35.90 -4.54 -41.68
C ASN A 8 35.60 -3.10 -41.24
N LEU A 9 35.14 -2.91 -40.01
CA LEU A 9 35.17 -1.63 -39.31
C LEU A 9 36.12 -1.77 -38.11
N GLU A 10 37.39 -1.49 -38.37
CA GLU A 10 38.39 -1.22 -37.35
C GLU A 10 38.19 0.22 -36.84
N VAL A 11 37.94 0.37 -35.54
CA VAL A 11 37.99 1.68 -34.85
C VAL A 11 39.34 1.77 -34.13
N PRO A 12 40.13 2.83 -34.34
CA PRO A 12 41.47 2.93 -33.77
C PRO A 12 41.45 3.33 -32.30
N TYR A 13 42.18 2.58 -31.47
CA TYR A 13 42.58 3.00 -30.12
C TYR A 13 43.53 4.19 -30.20
N ALA A 14 43.10 5.34 -29.67
CA ALA A 14 43.97 6.50 -29.47
C ALA A 14 44.89 6.26 -28.25
N THR A 15 46.19 6.18 -28.52
CA THR A 15 47.27 6.18 -27.54
C THR A 15 47.41 7.55 -26.88
N ALA A 16 47.19 7.64 -25.56
CA ALA A 16 47.52 8.82 -24.77
C ALA A 16 49.01 8.81 -24.38
N GLY A 17 49.80 9.60 -25.12
CA GLY A 17 51.18 9.94 -24.78
C GLY A 17 51.26 11.28 -24.04
N LYS A 18 51.92 11.25 -22.88
CA LYS A 18 52.74 12.29 -22.22
C LYS A 18 52.44 13.76 -22.55
N ALA A 19 51.96 14.49 -21.55
CA ALA A 19 52.36 15.86 -21.29
C ALA A 19 52.79 16.00 -19.82
N SER A 20 53.94 16.62 -19.63
CA SER A 20 54.69 16.75 -18.39
C SER A 20 54.62 18.17 -17.84
N GLU A 21 54.80 18.27 -16.52
CA GLU A 21 55.32 19.41 -15.76
C GLU A 21 54.43 20.64 -15.46
N ILE A 22 54.73 21.24 -14.29
CA ILE A 22 54.10 22.36 -13.57
C ILE A 22 52.97 21.86 -12.63
N SER A 23 53.10 21.75 -11.30
CA SER A 23 53.96 22.45 -10.33
C SER A 23 54.08 21.64 -9.02
N LYS A 24 55.31 21.45 -8.54
CA LYS A 24 55.62 21.11 -7.14
C LYS A 24 55.92 22.42 -6.42
N ALA A 25 55.15 22.76 -5.37
CA ALA A 25 55.65 23.46 -4.18
C ALA A 25 54.50 23.78 -3.21
N ARG A 26 54.46 23.08 -2.07
CA ARG A 26 54.33 23.62 -0.70
C ARG A 26 53.82 22.53 0.25
N ARG A 27 54.77 21.81 0.85
CA ARG A 27 54.64 21.30 2.21
C ARG A 27 55.55 22.16 3.08
N TYR A 28 55.02 22.78 4.13
CA TYR A 28 55.77 23.09 5.36
C TYR A 28 54.79 23.41 6.52
N ASN A 29 54.95 22.63 7.59
CA ASN A 29 54.77 22.90 9.03
C ASN A 29 53.64 23.81 9.54
N SER A 30 52.84 23.25 10.46
CA SER A 30 52.85 23.72 11.87
C SER A 30 52.32 22.66 12.85
N LEU A 31 53.25 22.10 13.63
CA LEU A 31 53.03 21.52 14.95
C LEU A 31 53.65 22.51 15.95
N ALA A 32 52.87 23.06 16.87
CA ALA A 32 53.25 23.29 18.28
C ALA A 32 52.16 24.04 19.07
N ARG A 33 51.69 23.34 20.12
CA ARG A 33 51.43 23.81 21.49
C ARG A 33 50.33 24.84 21.72
N TRP A 34 49.27 24.41 22.42
CA TRP A 34 48.97 24.92 23.77
C TRP A 34 48.47 23.77 24.65
N ALA A 35 49.08 23.63 25.82
CA ALA A 35 48.67 22.74 26.90
C ALA A 35 47.74 23.53 27.84
N GLY A 36 46.74 22.86 28.40
CA GLY A 36 45.81 23.46 29.35
C GLY A 36 44.85 22.43 29.96
N THR A 37 45.36 21.75 30.99
CA THR A 37 44.75 20.76 31.88
C THR A 37 43.38 21.17 32.46
N PHE A 38 42.42 20.25 32.52
CA PHE A 38 41.63 19.88 33.73
C PHE A 38 40.74 18.66 33.42
N VAL A 39 41.14 17.49 33.93
CA VAL A 39 40.29 16.30 34.05
C VAL A 39 39.80 16.26 35.49
N LEU A 40 38.49 16.41 35.70
CA LEU A 40 37.85 16.08 36.97
C LEU A 40 37.26 14.68 36.82
N ALA A 41 37.97 13.69 37.33
CA ALA A 41 37.45 12.33 37.51
C ALA A 41 36.62 12.30 38.80
N ALA A 42 35.31 12.07 38.70
CA ALA A 42 34.48 11.73 39.83
C ALA A 42 34.50 10.21 40.02
N THR A 43 35.26 9.78 41.02
CA THR A 43 35.27 8.40 41.54
C THR A 43 34.01 8.19 42.38
N ILE A 44 33.05 7.40 41.91
CA ILE A 44 32.01 6.83 42.78
C ILE A 44 32.48 5.44 43.18
N ALA A 45 32.88 5.32 44.44
CA ALA A 45 33.13 4.06 45.11
C ALA A 45 31.77 3.39 45.43
N VAL A 46 31.56 2.17 44.92
CA VAL A 46 30.53 1.27 45.45
C VAL A 46 31.25 0.06 46.01
N GLY A 47 31.11 -0.12 47.32
CA GLY A 47 31.76 -1.16 48.10
C GLY A 47 31.31 -2.56 47.69
N VAL A 48 32.30 -3.46 47.61
CA VAL A 48 32.11 -4.90 47.45
C VAL A 48 31.73 -5.47 48.82
N GLY A 49 30.50 -5.97 48.93
CA GLY A 49 30.05 -6.82 50.02
C GLY A 49 29.83 -8.23 49.51
N GLU A 50 30.76 -9.13 49.81
CA GLU A 50 30.65 -10.58 49.62
C GLU A 50 29.56 -11.16 50.54
N LYS A 51 28.63 -11.93 49.98
CA LYS A 51 28.08 -13.13 50.62
C LYS A 51 27.39 -14.04 49.60
N THR A 52 27.85 -15.28 49.61
CA THR A 52 27.40 -16.46 48.86
C THR A 52 26.01 -16.92 49.29
N ASN A 53 25.19 -17.41 48.35
CA ASN A 53 24.56 -18.74 48.41
C ASN A 53 23.77 -19.07 47.12
N ARG A 54 23.94 -20.33 46.69
CA ARG A 54 23.22 -21.01 45.60
C ARG A 54 21.75 -21.23 45.97
N ALA A 55 20.84 -20.99 45.03
CA ALA A 55 19.72 -21.88 44.70
C ALA A 55 18.95 -21.36 43.47
N ALA A 56 18.33 -22.29 42.75
CA ALA A 56 17.64 -22.15 41.48
C ALA A 56 16.50 -21.11 41.43
N ALA A 57 16.32 -20.46 40.27
CA ALA A 57 15.02 -20.19 39.63
C ALA A 57 15.16 -19.28 38.40
N GLY A 58 14.32 -19.54 37.39
CA GLY A 58 13.54 -18.55 36.65
C GLY A 58 14.28 -17.35 36.07
N MET A 59 14.43 -17.35 34.73
CA MET A 59 14.83 -16.19 33.95
C MET A 59 13.79 -15.07 34.13
N ARG A 60 14.14 -14.10 34.97
CA ARG A 60 13.38 -12.86 35.21
C ARG A 60 14.13 -11.75 34.51
N ILE A 61 13.58 -11.27 33.39
CA ILE A 61 14.10 -10.10 32.68
C ILE A 61 13.73 -8.87 33.51
N THR A 62 14.72 -8.24 34.13
CA THR A 62 14.62 -6.90 34.71
C THR A 62 15.66 -6.03 34.02
N GLY A 63 15.19 -5.13 33.18
CA GLY A 63 15.99 -4.19 32.40
C GLY A 63 15.05 -3.43 31.47
N GLY A 64 14.18 -2.62 32.06
CA GLY A 64 13.37 -1.65 31.31
C GLY A 64 14.24 -0.45 30.97
N GLU A 65 14.68 -0.38 29.72
CA GLU A 65 14.88 0.91 29.05
C GLU A 65 13.65 1.14 28.19
N ASP A 66 12.95 2.23 28.50
CA ASP A 66 11.71 2.64 27.86
C ASP A 66 11.97 2.94 26.37
N ILE A 67 11.52 2.04 25.48
CA ILE A 67 11.29 2.39 24.08
C ILE A 67 10.02 3.25 24.07
N ALA A 68 10.21 4.57 24.06
CA ALA A 68 9.13 5.55 23.98
C ALA A 68 8.47 5.50 22.60
N PHE A 69 7.38 4.74 22.48
CA PHE A 69 6.41 4.96 21.41
C PHE A 69 5.81 6.36 21.56
N HIS A 70 5.81 7.13 20.47
CA HIS A 70 5.23 8.47 20.43
C HIS A 70 3.75 8.41 20.84
N LYS A 71 3.46 8.97 22.01
CA LYS A 71 2.11 9.16 22.54
C LYS A 71 1.52 10.38 21.84
N GLY A 72 0.54 10.16 20.96
CA GLY A 72 -0.28 11.24 20.39
C GLY A 72 -0.98 12.07 21.49
N PRO A 73 -1.48 13.28 21.14
CA PRO A 73 -1.99 14.23 22.11
C PRO A 73 -3.17 13.65 22.91
N ALA A 74 -3.08 13.82 24.24
CA ALA A 74 -4.02 13.28 25.21
C ALA A 74 -5.41 13.92 25.07
N GLY A 75 -6.45 13.09 24.88
CA GLY A 75 -7.83 13.54 25.06
C GLY A 75 -8.89 12.81 24.24
N VAL A 76 -8.90 11.47 24.20
CA VAL A 76 -10.12 10.72 23.86
C VAL A 76 -10.20 9.50 24.79
N ASP A 77 -11.18 9.50 25.69
CA ASP A 77 -11.66 8.28 26.35
C ASP A 77 -12.27 7.39 25.27
N ASP A 78 -11.66 6.23 24.98
CA ASP A 78 -12.46 5.06 24.67
C ASP A 78 -11.70 3.76 24.92
N SER A 79 -12.32 2.88 25.69
CA SER A 79 -11.83 1.55 26.05
C SER A 79 -12.24 0.55 24.97
N ALA A 80 -11.80 0.80 23.74
CA ALA A 80 -11.66 -0.25 22.74
C ALA A 80 -10.30 -0.89 22.98
N SER A 81 -10.29 -2.08 23.57
CA SER A 81 -9.16 -2.99 23.44
C SER A 81 -8.99 -3.27 21.95
N VAL A 82 -8.17 -2.45 21.28
CA VAL A 82 -7.63 -2.76 19.95
C VAL A 82 -6.93 -4.08 20.15
N GLU A 83 -7.58 -5.14 19.68
CA GLU A 83 -6.93 -6.40 19.40
C GLU A 83 -5.76 -6.01 18.48
N LEU A 84 -4.57 -5.89 19.07
CA LEU A 84 -3.32 -5.77 18.32
C LEU A 84 -3.33 -7.02 17.46
N ALA A 85 -3.82 -6.87 16.22
CA ALA A 85 -3.76 -7.89 15.21
C ALA A 85 -2.30 -8.29 15.21
N ASN A 86 -2.03 -9.45 15.78
CA ASN A 86 -0.70 -9.98 15.90
C ASN A 86 -0.29 -10.16 14.45
N SER A 87 0.54 -9.24 13.93
CA SER A 87 0.92 -9.21 12.52
C SER A 87 1.66 -10.50 12.27
N GLN A 88 0.91 -11.50 11.84
CA GLN A 88 1.44 -12.84 11.69
C GLN A 88 2.25 -12.80 10.42
N VAL A 89 3.58 -12.83 10.59
CA VAL A 89 4.50 -13.00 9.48
C VAL A 89 4.06 -14.24 8.71
N LEU A 90 4.00 -14.13 7.38
CA LEU A 90 3.59 -15.23 6.52
C LEU A 90 4.53 -16.42 6.72
N GLU A 91 4.04 -17.64 6.48
CA GLU A 91 4.95 -18.78 6.40
C GLU A 91 5.95 -18.58 5.26
N ARG A 92 7.02 -19.36 5.21
CA ARG A 92 7.98 -19.29 4.10
C ARG A 92 7.31 -19.63 2.76
N SER A 93 7.68 -18.92 1.70
CA SER A 93 7.47 -19.37 0.32
C SER A 93 8.76 -19.30 -0.47
N THR A 94 8.91 -20.18 -1.45
CA THR A 94 9.99 -20.13 -2.44
C THR A 94 9.50 -19.67 -3.81
N VAL A 95 8.25 -19.18 -3.86
CA VAL A 95 7.59 -18.66 -5.06
C VAL A 95 6.81 -17.40 -4.70
N ASP A 96 6.71 -16.51 -5.67
CA ASP A 96 5.86 -15.33 -5.62
C ASP A 96 4.38 -15.73 -5.46
N ARG A 97 3.69 -15.23 -4.43
CA ARG A 97 2.30 -15.57 -4.13
C ARG A 97 1.34 -14.73 -4.98
N PRO A 98 0.02 -15.01 -4.95
CA PRO A 98 -0.96 -14.16 -5.63
C PRO A 98 -1.08 -12.79 -4.94
N ASP A 99 -0.88 -11.72 -5.69
CA ASP A 99 -0.87 -10.35 -5.16
C ASP A 99 -2.25 -9.89 -4.66
N ASP A 100 -2.29 -9.09 -3.59
CA ASP A 100 -3.51 -8.41 -3.15
C ASP A 100 -3.91 -7.24 -4.09
N ILE A 101 -2.91 -6.65 -4.75
CA ILE A 101 -3.09 -5.50 -5.67
C ILE A 101 -2.40 -5.75 -7.01
N THR A 102 -2.93 -5.14 -8.06
CA THR A 102 -2.41 -5.26 -9.43
C THR A 102 -1.42 -4.14 -9.80
N GLY A 103 -0.59 -4.39 -10.81
CA GLY A 103 0.32 -3.42 -11.42
C GLY A 103 1.67 -3.33 -10.69
N GLU A 104 2.45 -2.29 -11.01
CA GLU A 104 3.84 -2.16 -10.53
C GLU A 104 4.02 -2.26 -9.01
N GLN A 105 4.78 -3.25 -8.53
CA GLN A 105 5.11 -3.46 -7.11
C GLN A 105 6.60 -3.75 -6.89
N VAL A 106 7.05 -3.59 -5.64
CA VAL A 106 8.34 -4.09 -5.16
C VAL A 106 8.13 -5.39 -4.40
N HIS A 107 8.66 -6.49 -4.93
CA HIS A 107 8.66 -7.80 -4.28
C HIS A 107 9.98 -8.03 -3.54
N PHE A 108 9.93 -8.50 -2.31
CA PHE A 108 11.13 -8.72 -1.49
C PHE A 108 11.53 -10.19 -1.50
N ILE A 109 12.83 -10.44 -1.59
CA ILE A 109 13.40 -11.79 -1.59
C ILE A 109 14.48 -11.87 -0.52
N TYR A 110 14.32 -12.75 0.46
CA TYR A 110 15.41 -13.16 1.34
C TYR A 110 16.24 -14.24 0.65
N ALA A 111 17.52 -13.94 0.37
CA ALA A 111 18.43 -14.88 -0.27
C ALA A 111 19.49 -15.39 0.70
N ALA A 112 19.82 -16.68 0.61
CA ALA A 112 20.85 -17.32 1.45
C ALA A 112 21.77 -18.25 0.63
N PRO A 113 23.08 -18.32 0.94
CA PRO A 113 24.00 -19.29 0.33
C PRO A 113 23.59 -20.74 0.55
N LYS A 114 24.03 -21.64 -0.34
CA LYS A 114 23.68 -23.07 -0.33
C LYS A 114 24.03 -23.81 0.96
N ASP A 115 25.19 -23.48 1.54
CA ASP A 115 25.77 -24.15 2.70
C ASP A 115 25.52 -23.42 4.02
N ARG A 116 24.77 -22.31 3.99
CA ARG A 116 24.44 -21.58 5.21
C ARG A 116 23.22 -22.17 5.88
N THR A 117 23.29 -22.25 7.20
CA THR A 117 22.09 -22.36 8.03
C THR A 117 21.23 -21.14 7.74
N ASP A 118 20.02 -21.43 7.29
CA ASP A 118 18.96 -20.47 7.07
C ASP A 118 18.69 -19.65 8.35
N LEU A 119 18.76 -18.33 8.26
CA LEU A 119 18.48 -17.42 9.37
C LEU A 119 17.03 -16.97 9.42
N THR A 120 16.16 -17.57 8.60
CA THR A 120 14.71 -17.35 8.61
C THR A 120 14.31 -15.89 8.39
N GLY A 121 15.13 -15.11 7.67
CA GLY A 121 14.93 -13.66 7.51
C GLY A 121 13.60 -13.27 6.85
N ASP A 122 13.03 -14.16 6.03
CA ASP A 122 11.70 -14.06 5.43
C ASP A 122 10.54 -14.30 6.40
N THR A 123 10.81 -14.91 7.57
CA THR A 123 9.77 -15.34 8.53
C THR A 123 9.99 -14.83 9.96
N ASP A 124 11.15 -14.27 10.28
CA ASP A 124 11.51 -13.77 11.62
C ASP A 124 11.15 -12.27 11.83
N GLY A 125 10.50 -11.66 10.83
CA GLY A 125 10.09 -10.26 10.82
C GLY A 125 11.20 -9.26 10.55
N ARG A 126 12.44 -9.70 10.24
CA ARG A 126 13.55 -8.77 9.97
C ARG A 126 13.37 -8.04 8.65
N VAL A 127 12.95 -8.75 7.61
CA VAL A 127 12.66 -8.14 6.31
C VAL A 127 11.46 -7.21 6.41
N ASP A 128 10.40 -7.58 7.14
CA ASP A 128 9.27 -6.68 7.42
C ASP A 128 9.71 -5.36 8.05
N ARG A 129 10.60 -5.41 9.07
CA ARG A 129 11.13 -4.18 9.69
C ARG A 129 11.92 -3.30 8.71
N ILE A 130 12.67 -3.90 7.78
CA ILE A 130 13.41 -3.15 6.75
C ILE A 130 12.43 -2.46 5.79
N ILE A 131 11.36 -3.16 5.42
CA ILE A 131 10.29 -2.61 4.59
C ILE A 131 9.64 -1.43 5.34
N ASP A 132 9.24 -1.61 6.60
CA ASP A 132 8.63 -0.57 7.43
C ASP A 132 9.55 0.65 7.60
N ASP A 133 10.83 0.44 7.90
CA ASP A 133 11.83 1.50 8.00
C ASP A 133 12.00 2.25 6.66
N ALA A 134 11.98 1.53 5.53
CA ALA A 134 12.09 2.13 4.20
C ALA A 134 10.85 2.98 3.87
N GLN A 135 9.65 2.49 4.22
CA GLN A 135 8.41 3.23 4.09
C GLN A 135 8.41 4.48 4.98
N TYR A 136 8.84 4.34 6.24
CA TYR A 136 8.98 5.46 7.18
C TYR A 136 9.98 6.50 6.68
N PHE A 137 11.11 6.07 6.12
CA PHE A 137 12.09 6.97 5.54
C PHE A 137 11.51 7.77 4.37
N LEU A 138 10.83 7.13 3.42
CA LEU A 138 10.24 7.83 2.27
C LEU A 138 9.17 8.85 2.71
N ASP A 139 8.35 8.47 3.67
CA ASP A 139 7.25 9.29 4.22
C ASP A 139 7.77 10.51 5.00
N THR A 140 8.89 10.37 5.74
CA THR A 140 9.39 11.43 6.63
C THR A 140 10.58 12.22 6.10
N ARG A 141 11.32 11.66 5.15
CA ARG A 141 12.54 12.25 4.56
C ARG A 141 12.44 12.49 3.06
N GLY A 142 11.38 12.03 2.42
CA GLY A 142 10.96 12.52 1.10
C GLY A 142 9.79 13.48 1.23
N GLU A 143 8.62 13.02 0.83
CA GLU A 143 7.38 13.80 0.87
C GLU A 143 6.38 13.10 1.78
N GLU A 144 5.64 13.87 2.57
CA GLU A 144 4.58 13.33 3.43
C GLU A 144 3.62 12.47 2.62
N GLY A 145 3.42 11.23 3.06
CA GLY A 145 2.57 10.26 2.40
C GLY A 145 3.28 9.44 1.32
N LEU A 146 4.47 9.77 0.83
CA LEU A 146 5.15 8.98 -0.21
C LEU A 146 5.57 7.60 0.32
N ARG A 147 5.15 6.53 -0.36
CA ARG A 147 5.52 5.15 -0.01
C ARG A 147 5.74 4.28 -1.25
N LEU A 148 6.57 3.25 -1.12
CA LEU A 148 6.65 2.16 -2.09
C LEU A 148 5.33 1.39 -2.13
N ARG A 149 4.95 0.90 -3.31
CA ARG A 149 3.96 -0.15 -3.50
C ARG A 149 4.65 -1.48 -3.27
N VAL A 150 4.62 -1.93 -2.02
CA VAL A 150 5.14 -3.24 -1.64
C VAL A 150 4.17 -4.30 -2.10
N ASP A 151 4.71 -5.38 -2.64
CA ASP A 151 3.92 -6.55 -2.97
C ASP A 151 3.40 -7.24 -1.70
N THR A 152 2.10 -7.52 -1.64
CA THR A 152 1.46 -8.09 -0.44
C THR A 152 0.60 -9.30 -0.76
N TYR A 153 0.50 -10.20 0.20
CA TYR A 153 -0.42 -11.34 0.22
C TYR A 153 -1.19 -11.36 1.54
N GLN A 154 -2.52 -11.33 1.47
CA GLN A 154 -3.40 -11.31 2.64
C GLN A 154 -3.12 -10.13 3.59
N GLY A 155 -2.72 -8.99 3.03
CA GLY A 155 -2.43 -7.75 3.76
C GLY A 155 -1.06 -7.71 4.43
N GLN A 156 -0.21 -8.70 4.23
CA GLN A 156 1.17 -8.76 4.74
C GLN A 156 2.16 -8.68 3.57
N PRO A 157 3.38 -8.12 3.75
CA PRO A 157 4.41 -8.16 2.71
C PRO A 157 4.66 -9.58 2.19
N ASP A 158 4.63 -9.77 0.88
CA ASP A 158 4.99 -11.06 0.28
C ASP A 158 6.50 -11.15 0.13
N ILE A 159 7.12 -11.95 1.00
CA ILE A 159 8.57 -12.17 1.02
C ILE A 159 8.86 -13.60 0.58
N SER A 160 9.63 -13.73 -0.50
CA SER A 160 10.09 -15.03 -1.00
C SER A 160 11.46 -15.40 -0.44
N TYR A 161 11.68 -16.70 -0.22
CA TYR A 161 12.97 -17.28 0.11
C TYR A 161 13.66 -17.82 -1.15
N MET A 162 14.93 -17.47 -1.31
CA MET A 162 15.79 -17.96 -2.38
C MET A 162 17.07 -18.55 -1.83
N GLN A 163 17.19 -19.88 -1.84
CA GLN A 163 18.49 -20.53 -1.64
C GLN A 163 19.32 -20.44 -2.92
N LEU A 164 20.50 -19.84 -2.83
CA LEU A 164 21.46 -19.69 -3.92
C LEU A 164 22.20 -21.01 -4.18
N ASP A 165 22.63 -21.23 -5.42
CA ASP A 165 23.35 -22.43 -5.83
C ASP A 165 24.80 -22.53 -5.30
N LYS A 166 25.37 -21.40 -4.86
CA LYS A 166 26.76 -21.29 -4.40
C LYS A 166 26.85 -21.19 -2.88
N THR A 167 27.95 -21.70 -2.37
CA THR A 167 28.33 -21.59 -0.96
C THR A 167 28.71 -20.17 -0.57
N GLN A 168 28.69 -19.87 0.73
CA GLN A 168 29.12 -18.58 1.25
C GLN A 168 30.58 -18.28 0.85
N ALA A 169 31.45 -19.29 0.90
CA ALA A 169 32.86 -19.15 0.55
C ALA A 169 33.03 -18.80 -0.93
N GLU A 170 32.30 -19.48 -1.82
CA GLU A 170 32.30 -19.19 -3.25
C GLU A 170 31.82 -17.78 -3.53
N ILE A 171 30.68 -17.35 -2.96
CA ILE A 171 30.13 -16.00 -3.16
C ILE A 171 31.10 -14.94 -2.61
N SER A 172 31.67 -15.17 -1.43
CA SER A 172 32.61 -14.24 -0.78
C SER A 172 33.93 -14.09 -1.55
N SER A 173 34.29 -15.08 -2.37
CA SER A 173 35.49 -15.03 -3.23
C SER A 173 35.27 -14.27 -4.54
N MET A 174 34.03 -13.91 -4.87
CA MET A 174 33.71 -13.19 -6.10
C MET A 174 34.02 -11.70 -6.01
N PRO A 175 34.38 -11.05 -7.13
CA PRO A 175 34.29 -9.60 -7.24
C PRO A 175 32.84 -9.12 -7.01
N SER A 176 32.63 -7.96 -6.38
CA SER A 176 31.26 -7.50 -6.06
C SER A 176 30.31 -7.39 -7.24
N LEU A 177 30.79 -6.93 -8.40
CA LEU A 177 29.95 -6.88 -9.59
C LEU A 177 29.49 -8.29 -10.02
N SER A 178 30.34 -9.29 -9.81
CA SER A 178 30.03 -10.69 -10.09
C SER A 178 29.03 -11.26 -9.08
N ILE A 179 29.07 -10.84 -7.81
CA ILE A 179 28.03 -11.21 -6.82
C ILE A 179 26.67 -10.70 -7.30
N PHE A 180 26.62 -9.44 -7.73
CA PHE A 180 25.37 -8.83 -8.19
C PHE A 180 24.81 -9.55 -9.42
N ASN A 181 25.61 -9.75 -10.47
CA ASN A 181 25.21 -10.51 -11.66
C ASN A 181 24.73 -11.92 -11.30
N TYR A 182 25.45 -12.59 -10.41
CA TYR A 182 25.09 -13.93 -9.95
C TYR A 182 23.72 -13.92 -9.26
N VAL A 183 23.43 -12.97 -8.37
CA VAL A 183 22.14 -12.88 -7.69
C VAL A 183 20.99 -12.61 -8.68
N ILE A 184 21.20 -11.73 -9.66
CA ILE A 184 20.22 -11.46 -10.73
C ILE A 184 19.92 -12.74 -11.49
N GLU A 185 20.95 -13.43 -11.98
CA GLU A 185 20.80 -14.69 -12.72
C GLU A 185 20.04 -15.74 -11.90
N GLN A 186 20.29 -15.82 -10.59
CA GLN A 186 19.62 -16.77 -9.70
C GLN A 186 18.15 -16.42 -9.47
N ALA A 187 17.81 -15.14 -9.35
CA ALA A 187 16.43 -14.67 -9.27
C ALA A 187 15.68 -14.98 -10.58
N HIS A 188 16.32 -14.72 -11.72
CA HIS A 188 15.75 -15.00 -13.05
C HIS A 188 15.48 -16.48 -13.28
N GLN A 189 16.44 -17.34 -12.94
CA GLN A 189 16.29 -18.79 -13.04
C GLN A 189 15.11 -19.34 -12.21
N ARG A 190 14.72 -18.62 -11.16
CA ARG A 190 13.59 -18.96 -10.26
C ARG A 190 12.30 -18.23 -10.63
N SER A 191 12.26 -17.56 -11.79
CA SER A 191 11.11 -16.80 -12.29
C SER A 191 10.72 -15.59 -11.44
N PHE A 192 11.65 -15.07 -10.62
CA PHE A 192 11.52 -13.80 -9.90
C PHE A 192 11.98 -12.62 -10.77
N SER A 193 11.70 -12.65 -12.07
CA SER A 193 11.97 -11.54 -12.99
C SER A 193 11.17 -11.65 -14.27
N ASP A 194 10.04 -12.38 -14.23
CA ASP A 194 9.15 -12.47 -15.38
C ASP A 194 8.75 -11.05 -15.78
N PRO A 195 9.19 -10.54 -16.95
CA PRO A 195 8.95 -9.15 -17.35
C PRO A 195 7.46 -8.88 -17.61
N ARG A 196 6.61 -9.92 -17.59
CA ARG A 196 5.15 -9.82 -17.63
C ARG A 196 4.54 -9.55 -16.25
N LYS A 197 5.29 -9.79 -15.18
CA LYS A 197 4.92 -9.39 -13.83
C LYS A 197 5.44 -7.97 -13.67
N ASP A 198 4.53 -7.02 -13.52
CA ASP A 198 4.84 -5.62 -13.24
C ASP A 198 5.54 -5.51 -11.87
N LYS A 199 6.76 -6.01 -11.72
CA LYS A 199 7.46 -6.13 -10.44
C LYS A 199 8.95 -5.82 -10.58
N ILE A 200 9.49 -5.17 -9.56
CA ILE A 200 10.93 -5.11 -9.30
C ILE A 200 11.22 -5.90 -8.05
N TYR A 201 12.35 -6.59 -8.05
CA TYR A 201 12.72 -7.50 -6.99
C TYR A 201 13.82 -6.88 -6.15
N ASN A 202 13.59 -6.76 -4.84
CA ASN A 202 14.62 -6.37 -3.90
C ASN A 202 15.15 -7.62 -3.18
N VAL A 203 16.37 -8.03 -3.51
CA VAL A 203 17.02 -9.19 -2.90
C VAL A 203 17.84 -8.73 -1.69
N LEU A 204 17.48 -9.27 -0.52
CA LEU A 204 18.19 -9.11 0.74
C LEU A 204 19.05 -10.35 0.98
N LEU A 205 20.34 -10.24 0.67
CA LEU A 205 21.29 -11.34 0.75
C LEU A 205 21.86 -11.47 2.17
N GLY A 206 21.46 -12.54 2.86
CA GLY A 206 22.00 -12.93 4.16
C GLY A 206 23.25 -13.80 4.04
N GLY A 207 24.01 -13.86 5.13
CA GLY A 207 25.07 -14.83 5.34
C GLY A 207 26.36 -14.59 4.56
N VAL A 208 26.49 -13.47 3.85
CA VAL A 208 27.74 -13.09 3.18
C VAL A 208 28.33 -11.87 3.87
N SER A 209 29.48 -12.05 4.51
CA SER A 209 30.24 -10.99 5.16
C SER A 209 31.33 -10.45 4.23
N SER A 210 31.04 -10.34 2.93
CA SER A 210 32.09 -10.09 1.93
C SER A 210 32.77 -8.73 2.15
N TYR A 211 34.03 -8.69 1.74
CA TYR A 211 35.10 -7.75 2.09
C TYR A 211 34.91 -6.28 1.65
N GLN A 212 33.70 -5.84 1.30
CA GLN A 212 33.49 -4.52 0.72
C GLN A 212 32.74 -3.58 1.65
N SER A 213 33.11 -2.30 1.63
CA SER A 213 32.48 -1.21 2.38
C SER A 213 31.05 -0.88 1.93
N LEU A 214 30.46 -1.62 1.00
CA LEU A 214 29.13 -1.36 0.44
C LEU A 214 28.04 -2.16 1.18
N CYS A 215 26.84 -1.59 1.28
CA CYS A 215 25.66 -2.24 1.87
C CYS A 215 24.72 -2.85 0.84
N GLY A 216 25.03 -2.71 -0.45
CA GLY A 216 24.23 -3.23 -1.55
C GLY A 216 24.72 -2.69 -2.89
N GLY A 217 23.91 -2.91 -3.92
CA GLY A 217 24.14 -2.37 -5.26
C GLY A 217 22.93 -2.57 -6.18
N ASN A 218 22.98 -1.93 -7.33
CA ASN A 218 21.98 -2.01 -8.37
C ASN A 218 22.59 -1.70 -9.75
N TYR A 219 21.88 -2.04 -10.83
CA TYR A 219 22.08 -1.44 -12.14
C TYR A 219 21.07 -0.31 -12.33
N TRP A 220 21.55 0.88 -12.68
CA TRP A 220 20.67 2.02 -12.95
C TRP A 220 19.82 1.76 -14.19
N ASP A 221 18.51 2.03 -14.08
CA ASP A 221 17.50 1.80 -15.11
C ASP A 221 17.44 0.36 -15.65
N SER A 222 17.77 -0.63 -14.81
CA SER A 222 17.62 -2.05 -15.18
C SER A 222 16.19 -2.55 -15.07
N LYS A 223 15.36 -1.92 -14.20
CA LYS A 223 13.96 -2.30 -13.91
C LYS A 223 13.79 -3.78 -13.55
N ASP A 224 14.76 -4.32 -12.83
CA ASP A 224 14.88 -5.75 -12.62
C ASP A 224 15.11 -6.07 -11.13
N VAL A 225 16.37 -6.07 -10.69
CA VAL A 225 16.75 -6.46 -9.33
C VAL A 225 17.57 -5.38 -8.64
N ALA A 226 17.20 -5.06 -7.40
CA ALA A 226 18.00 -4.32 -6.43
C ALA A 226 18.58 -5.31 -5.40
N LEU A 227 19.82 -5.09 -4.93
CA LEU A 227 20.48 -5.97 -3.95
C LEU A 227 20.86 -5.18 -2.68
N ALA A 228 20.61 -5.73 -1.50
CA ALA A 228 21.22 -5.27 -0.25
C ALA A 228 21.74 -6.45 0.60
N TYR A 229 22.74 -6.20 1.44
CA TYR A 229 23.36 -7.22 2.29
C TYR A 229 22.81 -7.14 3.72
N LEU A 230 22.16 -8.21 4.18
CA LEU A 230 21.37 -8.22 5.42
C LEU A 230 22.23 -8.35 6.69
N ASP A 231 23.24 -9.22 6.68
CA ASP A 231 23.97 -9.61 7.90
C ASP A 231 25.30 -8.86 8.08
N LYS A 232 25.41 -7.67 7.48
CA LYS A 232 26.62 -6.86 7.56
C LYS A 232 26.49 -5.85 8.68
N GLN A 233 27.33 -5.97 9.71
CA GLN A 233 27.26 -5.12 10.91
C GLN A 233 27.36 -3.62 10.57
N GLU A 234 28.14 -3.25 9.55
CA GLU A 234 28.27 -1.86 9.12
C GLU A 234 27.02 -1.31 8.39
N CYS A 235 26.04 -2.16 8.11
CA CYS A 235 24.80 -1.83 7.42
C CYS A 235 23.57 -1.97 8.34
N ASP A 236 23.80 -2.27 9.61
CA ASP A 236 22.76 -2.44 10.64
C ASP A 236 22.85 -1.32 11.70
N PHE A 237 23.05 -0.09 11.25
CA PHE A 237 22.93 1.09 12.09
C PHE A 237 21.53 1.68 11.96
N ASN A 238 20.86 1.93 13.09
CA ASN A 238 19.61 2.68 13.16
C ASN A 238 19.87 4.05 13.77
N TYR A 239 19.41 5.11 13.11
CA TYR A 239 19.43 6.47 13.66
C TYR A 239 18.11 7.16 13.36
N GLY A 240 17.44 7.66 14.41
CA GLY A 240 16.19 8.40 14.27
C GLY A 240 15.06 7.57 13.62
N GLY A 241 15.04 6.26 13.87
CA GLY A 241 14.01 5.35 13.34
C GLY A 241 14.25 4.90 11.91
N VAL A 242 15.42 5.17 11.32
CA VAL A 242 15.77 4.73 9.97
C VAL A 242 17.05 3.91 10.03
N SER A 243 16.99 2.67 9.52
CA SER A 243 18.17 1.83 9.35
C SER A 243 18.96 2.17 8.08
N THR A 244 20.28 2.00 8.14
CA THR A 244 21.18 2.08 6.98
C THR A 244 20.80 1.10 5.87
N LEU A 245 20.25 -0.06 6.25
CA LEU A 245 19.73 -1.03 5.31
C LEU A 245 18.45 -0.55 4.61
N ALA A 246 17.54 0.12 5.33
CA ALA A 246 16.37 0.77 4.71
C ALA A 246 16.78 1.86 3.71
N LEU A 247 17.76 2.71 4.06
CA LEU A 247 18.31 3.71 3.13
C LEU A 247 18.91 3.07 1.88
N THR A 248 19.69 2.00 2.06
CA THR A 248 20.31 1.27 0.96
C THR A 248 19.24 0.62 0.07
N THR A 249 18.21 0.05 0.68
CA THR A 249 17.06 -0.56 0.01
C THR A 249 16.33 0.49 -0.84
N SER A 250 15.93 1.62 -0.26
CA SER A 250 15.26 2.71 -0.97
C SER A 250 16.13 3.27 -2.09
N LYS A 251 17.43 3.50 -1.84
CA LYS A 251 18.38 3.98 -2.85
C LYS A 251 18.45 3.03 -4.04
N ASN A 252 18.69 1.75 -3.77
CA ASN A 252 18.90 0.77 -4.82
C ASN A 252 17.62 0.54 -5.62
N ILE A 253 16.44 0.54 -4.99
CA ILE A 253 15.15 0.49 -5.69
C ILE A 253 15.00 1.70 -6.61
N ILE A 254 15.15 2.93 -6.09
CA ILE A 254 15.00 4.17 -6.86
C ILE A 254 15.97 4.21 -8.06
N GLN A 255 17.22 3.80 -7.87
CA GLN A 255 18.17 3.72 -8.98
C GLN A 255 17.83 2.61 -9.98
N THR A 256 17.35 1.45 -9.51
CA THR A 256 16.91 0.35 -10.37
C THR A 256 15.80 0.78 -11.33
N ILE A 257 14.94 1.70 -10.90
CA ILE A 257 13.78 2.18 -11.68
C ILE A 257 14.11 3.40 -12.56
N GLY A 258 15.39 3.74 -12.67
CA GLY A 258 15.90 4.73 -13.61
C GLY A 258 16.02 6.15 -13.07
N TYR A 259 16.01 6.33 -11.75
CA TYR A 259 16.17 7.64 -11.13
C TYR A 259 17.55 7.83 -10.49
N PRO A 260 18.10 9.06 -10.48
CA PRO A 260 17.61 10.22 -11.20
C PRO A 260 17.67 9.98 -12.72
N ARG A 261 16.79 10.65 -13.46
CA ARG A 261 16.82 10.60 -14.92
C ARG A 261 17.93 11.53 -15.43
N THR A 262 18.34 11.37 -16.69
CA THR A 262 19.38 12.21 -17.31
C THR A 262 18.98 13.68 -17.46
N CYS A 263 17.70 14.01 -17.31
CA CYS A 263 17.20 15.39 -17.27
C CYS A 263 17.34 16.08 -15.90
N ALA A 264 17.70 15.34 -14.85
CA ALA A 264 17.86 15.89 -13.51
C ALA A 264 18.98 16.95 -13.47
N GLN A 265 18.78 18.03 -12.72
CA GLN A 265 19.68 19.18 -12.73
C GLN A 265 21.11 18.83 -12.29
N ASN A 266 21.25 17.97 -11.29
CA ASN A 266 22.51 17.56 -10.69
C ASN A 266 22.91 16.13 -11.08
N PHE A 267 22.37 15.60 -12.19
CA PHE A 267 22.69 14.27 -12.69
C PHE A 267 24.20 14.08 -12.89
N ILE A 268 24.71 12.96 -12.40
CA ILE A 268 26.01 12.40 -12.72
C ILE A 268 25.78 10.98 -13.28
N GLU A 269 26.68 10.56 -14.17
CA GLU A 269 26.74 9.22 -14.73
C GLU A 269 26.55 8.11 -13.67
N GLY A 270 25.79 7.07 -14.06
CA GLY A 270 25.47 5.93 -13.19
C GLY A 270 24.30 6.18 -12.25
N GLY A 271 23.41 7.12 -12.57
CA GLY A 271 22.21 7.38 -11.78
C GLY A 271 22.52 8.02 -10.42
N LYS A 272 23.43 8.99 -10.39
CA LYS A 272 23.86 9.64 -9.15
C LYS A 272 23.58 11.13 -9.20
N ILE A 273 23.56 11.74 -8.02
CA ILE A 273 23.36 13.19 -7.85
C ILE A 273 24.60 13.85 -7.25
N ASN A 274 24.88 15.08 -7.70
CA ASN A 274 25.94 15.95 -7.17
C ASN A 274 25.50 16.78 -5.94
N ASP A 275 24.75 16.16 -5.04
CA ASP A 275 24.38 16.71 -3.74
C ASP A 275 24.76 15.69 -2.68
N SER A 276 25.49 16.12 -1.66
CA SER A 276 26.00 15.26 -0.59
C SER A 276 24.93 14.87 0.45
N LEU A 277 23.81 15.61 0.51
CA LEU A 277 22.69 15.33 1.42
C LEU A 277 21.53 14.59 0.72
N ASP A 278 21.65 14.32 -0.58
CA ASP A 278 20.67 13.54 -1.33
C ASP A 278 20.90 12.03 -1.18
N LEU A 279 19.82 11.24 -1.15
CA LEU A 279 19.89 9.78 -1.05
C LEU A 279 20.77 9.17 -2.17
N LEU A 280 20.67 9.71 -3.37
CA LEU A 280 21.35 9.28 -4.59
C LEU A 280 22.71 9.98 -4.78
N ALA A 281 23.22 10.63 -3.73
CA ALA A 281 24.57 11.22 -3.70
C ALA A 281 25.62 10.24 -4.24
N ASN A 282 26.54 10.76 -5.08
CA ASN A 282 27.71 10.01 -5.52
C ASN A 282 28.65 9.65 -4.35
N ARG A 283 28.67 10.47 -3.29
CA ARG A 283 29.39 10.22 -2.05
C ARG A 283 28.49 10.55 -0.86
N GLN A 284 28.16 9.53 -0.07
CA GLN A 284 27.47 9.74 1.18
C GLN A 284 28.41 10.40 2.20
N THR A 285 27.88 11.35 2.96
CA THR A 285 28.60 11.99 4.06
C THR A 285 28.68 11.03 5.25
N SER A 286 29.55 11.35 6.22
CA SER A 286 29.52 10.67 7.52
C SER A 286 28.20 10.89 8.28
N GLU A 287 27.40 11.87 7.86
CA GLU A 287 26.09 12.21 8.43
C GLU A 287 24.95 11.60 7.61
N TRP A 288 25.07 10.32 7.25
CA TRP A 288 24.10 9.59 6.42
C TRP A 288 22.65 9.65 6.96
N TRP A 289 22.46 9.86 8.26
CA TRP A 289 21.14 10.02 8.88
C TRP A 289 20.45 11.37 8.57
N LYS A 290 21.18 12.31 7.95
CA LYS A 290 20.64 13.57 7.43
C LYS A 290 20.18 13.46 5.97
N LEU A 291 20.43 12.32 5.31
CA LEU A 291 20.01 12.12 3.93
C LEU A 291 18.50 12.30 3.79
N ARG A 292 18.11 12.84 2.64
CA ARG A 292 16.73 13.10 2.22
C ARG A 292 16.55 12.69 0.77
N ILE A 293 15.31 12.52 0.36
CA ILE A 293 14.96 12.40 -1.06
C ILE A 293 14.90 13.83 -1.61
N ASP A 294 15.83 14.20 -2.50
CA ASP A 294 15.80 15.39 -3.35
C ASP A 294 15.24 16.64 -2.62
N SER A 295 16.02 17.15 -1.66
CA SER A 295 15.55 18.19 -0.73
C SER A 295 15.16 19.51 -1.42
N ASP A 296 15.73 19.78 -2.59
CA ASP A 296 15.51 21.00 -3.36
C ASP A 296 14.46 20.80 -4.47
N HIS A 297 13.88 19.59 -4.58
CA HIS A 297 12.90 19.19 -5.59
C HIS A 297 13.34 19.55 -7.02
N ASN A 298 14.60 19.27 -7.37
CA ASN A 298 15.19 19.67 -8.66
C ASN A 298 15.80 18.52 -9.46
N ASP A 299 15.81 17.30 -8.92
CA ASP A 299 16.50 16.17 -9.52
C ASP A 299 15.56 15.02 -9.91
N TYR A 300 14.83 14.46 -8.96
CA TYR A 300 13.99 13.28 -9.17
C TYR A 300 12.74 13.23 -8.31
N LEU A 301 12.44 14.22 -7.48
CA LEU A 301 11.17 14.40 -6.80
C LEU A 301 10.61 15.77 -7.18
N ARG A 302 9.49 15.81 -7.90
CA ARG A 302 8.84 17.04 -8.38
C ARG A 302 9.76 17.99 -9.17
N ALA A 303 10.79 17.43 -9.80
CA ALA A 303 11.78 18.17 -10.56
C ALA A 303 11.12 18.91 -11.75
N PRO A 304 11.35 20.22 -11.92
CA PRO A 304 10.84 20.94 -13.08
C PRO A 304 11.40 20.35 -14.39
N ASN A 305 10.52 20.02 -15.33
CA ASN A 305 10.87 19.47 -16.65
C ASN A 305 11.52 18.09 -16.65
N CYS A 306 11.51 17.36 -15.53
CA CYS A 306 12.01 16.00 -15.46
C CYS A 306 10.96 15.15 -14.73
N PRO A 307 10.46 14.03 -15.31
CA PRO A 307 9.47 13.21 -14.62
C PRO A 307 10.05 12.73 -13.30
N GLY A 308 9.39 13.03 -12.18
CA GLY A 308 9.84 12.65 -10.84
C GLY A 308 9.33 11.28 -10.39
N ILE A 309 9.86 10.79 -9.27
CA ILE A 309 9.53 9.49 -8.68
C ILE A 309 8.11 9.48 -8.12
N GLU A 310 7.54 10.63 -7.77
CA GLU A 310 6.17 10.78 -7.28
C GLU A 310 5.12 10.25 -8.26
N THR A 311 5.46 10.24 -9.55
CA THR A 311 4.63 9.71 -10.65
C THR A 311 4.99 8.27 -11.03
N SER A 312 5.94 7.63 -10.35
CA SER A 312 6.27 6.23 -10.61
C SER A 312 5.12 5.35 -10.15
N GLY A 313 4.76 4.37 -10.97
CA GLY A 313 3.75 3.38 -10.60
C GLY A 313 4.18 2.41 -9.50
N LEU A 314 5.42 2.48 -9.02
CA LEU A 314 5.93 1.80 -7.82
C LEU A 314 5.80 2.64 -6.56
N MET A 315 5.39 3.89 -6.68
CA MET A 315 5.04 4.74 -5.55
C MET A 315 3.53 4.71 -5.35
N SER A 316 3.11 5.01 -4.14
CA SER A 316 1.71 5.19 -3.81
C SER A 316 1.53 6.43 -2.95
N TRP A 317 0.32 6.97 -2.97
CA TRP A 317 -0.07 8.14 -2.22
C TRP A 317 -1.36 7.88 -1.43
N PRO A 318 -1.51 8.46 -0.22
CA PRO A 318 -2.76 8.42 0.52
C PRO A 318 -3.89 9.12 -0.25
N LEU A 319 -5.09 8.57 -0.12
CA LEU A 319 -6.34 9.17 -0.55
C LEU A 319 -7.22 9.46 0.66
N ASN A 320 -7.31 10.73 1.01
CA ASN A 320 -8.20 11.23 2.04
C ASN A 320 -9.52 11.62 1.37
N SER A 321 -10.47 10.68 1.36
CA SER A 321 -11.80 10.91 0.79
C SER A 321 -12.85 11.13 1.86
N ALA A 322 -13.61 12.22 1.72
CA ALA A 322 -14.70 12.58 2.63
C ALA A 322 -16.00 12.88 1.87
N LYS A 323 -17.12 12.79 2.59
CA LYS A 323 -18.45 13.16 2.07
C LYS A 323 -19.34 13.64 3.21
N ASN A 324 -20.22 14.60 2.93
CA ASN A 324 -21.24 15.06 3.88
C ASN A 324 -22.64 14.46 3.63
N GLY A 325 -22.75 13.52 2.68
CA GLY A 325 -23.95 12.74 2.36
C GLY A 325 -23.76 11.23 2.55
N ASN A 326 -24.84 10.48 2.33
CA ASN A 326 -24.93 9.03 2.49
C ASN A 326 -24.63 8.25 1.19
N GLY A 327 -24.48 8.94 0.06
CA GLY A 327 -24.02 8.38 -1.21
C GLY A 327 -22.62 7.79 -1.16
N THR A 328 -22.13 7.28 -2.28
CA THR A 328 -20.84 6.58 -2.36
C THR A 328 -19.91 7.25 -3.35
N ILE A 329 -18.61 7.32 -3.04
CA ILE A 329 -17.59 7.74 -4.00
C ILE A 329 -17.04 6.48 -4.68
N ILE A 330 -17.04 6.47 -6.00
CA ILE A 330 -16.46 5.39 -6.82
C ILE A 330 -15.28 5.98 -7.60
N TYR A 331 -14.20 5.21 -7.68
CA TYR A 331 -12.98 5.59 -8.39
C TYR A 331 -12.86 4.83 -9.70
N PHE A 332 -12.42 5.53 -10.72
CA PHE A 332 -12.23 4.98 -12.05
C PHE A 332 -10.86 5.38 -12.60
N LYS A 333 -10.34 4.55 -13.49
CA LYS A 333 -9.19 4.85 -14.35
C LYS A 333 -9.60 4.66 -15.80
N LYS A 334 -8.88 5.28 -16.73
CA LYS A 334 -9.01 4.99 -18.17
C LYS A 334 -8.11 3.81 -18.52
N ASN A 335 -8.64 2.81 -19.23
CA ASN A 335 -7.82 1.75 -19.81
C ASN A 335 -7.14 2.24 -21.11
N ALA A 336 -6.38 1.35 -21.77
CA ALA A 336 -5.68 1.68 -23.02
C ALA A 336 -6.61 2.17 -24.15
N ASP A 337 -7.88 1.77 -24.15
CA ASP A 337 -8.89 2.19 -25.12
C ASP A 337 -9.59 3.50 -24.72
N GLY A 338 -9.17 4.14 -23.62
CA GLY A 338 -9.81 5.32 -23.04
C GLY A 338 -11.14 5.02 -22.33
N GLN A 339 -11.51 3.75 -22.17
CA GLN A 339 -12.73 3.36 -21.46
C GLN A 339 -12.54 3.50 -19.96
N ARG A 340 -13.55 4.08 -19.32
CA ARG A 340 -13.62 4.26 -17.88
C ARG A 340 -13.90 2.92 -17.20
N VAL A 341 -12.98 2.44 -16.38
CA VAL A 341 -13.10 1.19 -15.62
C VAL A 341 -12.97 1.45 -14.12
N PRO A 342 -13.81 0.84 -13.26
CA PRO A 342 -13.65 0.95 -11.82
C PRO A 342 -12.25 0.50 -11.40
N THR A 343 -11.66 1.20 -10.44
CA THR A 343 -10.38 0.81 -9.84
C THR A 343 -10.53 0.61 -8.35
N THR A 344 -9.77 -0.33 -7.81
CA THR A 344 -9.66 -0.57 -6.37
C THR A 344 -8.54 0.29 -5.80
N LEU A 345 -8.69 0.68 -4.54
CA LEU A 345 -7.62 1.33 -3.78
C LEU A 345 -6.63 0.25 -3.29
N ASP A 346 -5.37 0.62 -3.22
CA ASP A 346 -4.35 -0.18 -2.54
C ASP A 346 -4.61 -0.16 -1.01
N PRO A 347 -4.09 -1.14 -0.24
CA PRO A 347 -4.19 -1.17 1.21
C PRO A 347 -3.84 0.17 1.87
N GLY A 348 -4.61 0.54 2.89
CA GLY A 348 -4.44 1.82 3.59
C GLY A 348 -5.04 3.02 2.86
N ASN A 349 -6.03 2.81 1.99
CA ASN A 349 -6.67 3.85 1.16
C ASN A 349 -5.65 4.61 0.31
N ARG A 350 -4.84 3.86 -0.46
CA ARG A 350 -3.77 4.45 -1.27
C ARG A 350 -4.04 4.27 -2.76
N LEU A 351 -3.45 5.14 -3.56
CA LEU A 351 -3.51 5.11 -5.02
C LEU A 351 -2.10 4.99 -5.61
N ARG A 352 -2.00 4.30 -6.74
CA ARG A 352 -0.76 4.14 -7.51
C ARG A 352 -0.30 5.49 -8.09
N GLY A 353 0.95 5.86 -7.84
CA GLY A 353 1.58 7.06 -8.37
C GLY A 353 1.53 7.12 -9.90
N GLY A 354 1.39 8.34 -10.43
CA GLY A 354 1.30 8.62 -11.87
C GLY A 354 -0.01 8.19 -12.53
N SER A 355 -0.98 7.66 -11.78
CA SER A 355 -2.29 7.30 -12.34
C SER A 355 -3.18 8.54 -12.48
N ASP A 356 -3.88 8.64 -13.60
CA ASP A 356 -5.01 9.57 -13.76
C ASP A 356 -6.28 8.90 -13.24
N ILE A 357 -6.87 9.46 -12.18
CA ILE A 357 -8.03 8.92 -11.49
C ILE A 357 -9.24 9.85 -11.62
N GLU A 358 -10.40 9.25 -11.83
CA GLU A 358 -11.69 9.92 -11.81
C GLU A 358 -12.49 9.47 -10.58
N ALA A 359 -12.79 10.38 -9.67
CA ALA A 359 -13.72 10.16 -8.57
C ALA A 359 -15.13 10.63 -8.94
N GLU A 360 -16.15 9.80 -8.71
CA GLU A 360 -17.56 10.16 -8.91
C GLU A 360 -18.38 9.87 -7.67
N TYR A 361 -19.20 10.85 -7.27
CA TYR A 361 -20.16 10.67 -6.19
C TYR A 361 -21.51 10.20 -6.72
N ILE A 362 -21.97 9.05 -6.23
CA ILE A 362 -23.29 8.49 -6.51
C ILE A 362 -24.24 8.84 -5.35
N PRO A 363 -25.11 9.86 -5.49
CA PRO A 363 -26.05 10.26 -4.44
C PRO A 363 -27.12 9.18 -4.22
N VAL A 364 -27.55 9.00 -2.96
CA VAL A 364 -28.76 8.24 -2.65
C VAL A 364 -30.02 9.10 -2.89
N THR A 365 -31.21 8.49 -2.87
CA THR A 365 -32.45 9.25 -3.03
C THR A 365 -32.58 10.33 -1.94
N GLY A 366 -32.96 11.54 -2.34
CA GLY A 366 -33.09 12.70 -1.45
C GLY A 366 -31.81 13.51 -1.29
N GLU A 367 -30.73 13.15 -2.00
CA GLU A 367 -29.50 13.91 -2.06
C GLU A 367 -29.29 14.54 -3.43
N LYS A 368 -28.74 15.75 -3.43
CA LYS A 368 -28.25 16.43 -4.63
C LYS A 368 -26.77 16.71 -4.43
N PHE A 369 -25.94 16.13 -5.30
CA PHE A 369 -24.53 16.49 -5.38
C PHE A 369 -24.40 17.96 -5.82
N ILE A 370 -23.58 18.74 -5.12
CA ILE A 370 -23.41 20.19 -5.34
C ILE A 370 -21.95 20.60 -5.60
N GLY A 371 -21.04 19.64 -5.77
CA GLY A 371 -19.65 19.89 -6.14
C GLY A 371 -18.63 19.17 -5.27
N TRP A 372 -17.36 19.35 -5.65
CA TRP A 372 -16.19 18.84 -4.93
C TRP A 372 -15.49 19.96 -4.14
N SER A 373 -14.64 19.59 -3.19
CA SER A 373 -13.60 20.47 -2.65
C SER A 373 -12.32 19.70 -2.33
N GLY A 374 -11.21 20.43 -2.15
CA GLY A 374 -9.88 19.88 -1.87
C GLY A 374 -9.02 20.00 -3.12
N ASP A 375 -8.43 18.89 -3.56
CA ASP A 375 -7.72 18.80 -4.85
C ASP A 375 -8.66 18.89 -6.06
N CYS A 376 -9.96 18.69 -5.84
CA CYS A 376 -10.99 18.95 -6.84
C CYS A 376 -11.88 20.10 -6.39
N ASN A 377 -11.93 21.18 -7.17
CA ASN A 377 -12.72 22.38 -6.85
C ASN A 377 -13.80 22.70 -7.90
N ASP A 378 -14.25 21.67 -8.64
CA ASP A 378 -15.35 21.83 -9.58
C ASP A 378 -16.71 21.77 -8.86
N THR A 379 -17.48 22.84 -8.98
CA THR A 379 -18.78 23.01 -8.32
C THR A 379 -19.93 22.34 -9.05
N GLU A 380 -19.75 21.92 -10.32
CA GLU A 380 -20.84 21.36 -11.13
C GLU A 380 -20.49 20.00 -11.75
N ALA A 381 -19.21 19.67 -11.92
CA ALA A 381 -18.81 18.36 -12.42
C ALA A 381 -19.05 17.26 -11.38
N ARG A 382 -19.82 16.24 -11.77
CA ARG A 382 -19.99 15.01 -10.98
C ARG A 382 -18.71 14.20 -10.85
N VAL A 383 -17.78 14.41 -11.78
CA VAL A 383 -16.50 13.71 -11.85
C VAL A 383 -15.39 14.68 -11.45
N CYS A 384 -14.54 14.22 -10.55
CA CYS A 384 -13.33 14.89 -10.08
C CYS A 384 -12.14 14.13 -10.66
N GLU A 385 -11.42 14.76 -11.58
CA GLU A 385 -10.22 14.18 -12.20
C GLU A 385 -8.96 14.71 -11.53
N PHE A 386 -8.01 13.84 -11.22
CA PHE A 386 -6.72 14.22 -10.63
C PHE A 386 -5.62 13.23 -11.00
N LEU A 387 -4.40 13.75 -11.10
CA LEU A 387 -3.17 12.96 -11.18
C LEU A 387 -2.73 12.57 -9.77
N VAL A 388 -2.31 11.32 -9.58
CA VAL A 388 -1.79 10.84 -8.30
C VAL A 388 -0.28 11.10 -8.21
N ASP A 389 0.12 12.28 -7.75
CA ASP A 389 1.54 12.71 -7.60
C ASP A 389 1.85 13.30 -6.20
N LYS A 390 0.88 13.22 -5.29
CA LYS A 390 0.92 13.72 -3.92
C LYS A 390 -0.22 13.10 -3.11
N VAL A 391 -0.28 13.41 -1.81
CA VAL A 391 -1.48 13.14 -0.99
C VAL A 391 -2.70 13.76 -1.66
N ILE A 392 -3.74 12.95 -1.87
CA ILE A 392 -4.98 13.42 -2.49
C ILE A 392 -6.05 13.64 -1.43
N ASP A 393 -6.54 14.86 -1.32
CA ASP A 393 -7.61 15.27 -0.43
C ASP A 393 -8.86 15.65 -1.25
N ILE A 394 -9.94 14.87 -1.16
CA ILE A 394 -11.20 15.17 -1.85
C ILE A 394 -12.40 15.07 -0.91
N GLN A 395 -13.35 16.00 -1.07
CA GLN A 395 -14.61 15.96 -0.36
C GLN A 395 -15.79 16.15 -1.31
N ALA A 396 -16.69 15.17 -1.34
CA ALA A 396 -17.97 15.29 -2.02
C ALA A 396 -18.94 16.15 -1.18
N LYS A 397 -19.44 17.25 -1.75
CA LYS A 397 -20.44 18.11 -1.14
C LYS A 397 -21.83 17.80 -1.68
N VAL A 398 -22.76 17.71 -0.76
CA VAL A 398 -24.13 17.26 -1.01
C VAL A 398 -25.08 18.17 -0.27
N GLU A 399 -26.16 18.55 -0.95
CA GLU A 399 -27.32 19.19 -0.35
C GLU A 399 -28.42 18.15 -0.17
N LYS A 400 -28.98 18.08 1.04
CA LYS A 400 -30.19 17.28 1.26
C LYS A 400 -31.33 17.96 0.54
N THR A 401 -31.79 17.32 -0.53
CA THR A 401 -33.00 17.74 -1.19
C THR A 401 -34.15 17.36 -0.28
N THR A 402 -34.71 18.36 0.41
CA THR A 402 -36.04 18.17 0.98
C THR A 402 -36.96 17.93 -0.20
N LEU A 403 -37.27 16.65 -0.46
CA LEU A 403 -38.31 16.29 -1.39
C LEU A 403 -39.57 16.93 -0.81
N SER A 404 -39.94 18.09 -1.36
CA SER A 404 -41.22 18.72 -1.05
C SER A 404 -42.27 17.63 -1.24
N PRO A 405 -43.12 17.36 -0.22
CA PRO A 405 -44.12 16.32 -0.33
C PRO A 405 -44.82 16.48 -1.68
N PRO A 406 -44.90 15.43 -2.51
CA PRO A 406 -45.63 15.54 -3.76
C PRO A 406 -46.98 16.19 -3.47
N LYS A 407 -47.40 17.17 -4.29
CA LYS A 407 -48.63 17.97 -4.06
C LYS A 407 -49.92 17.12 -3.88
N GLY A 408 -49.85 15.81 -4.08
CA GLY A 408 -50.92 14.84 -3.82
C GLY A 408 -50.62 13.76 -2.78
N GLY A 409 -49.59 13.89 -1.94
CA GLY A 409 -49.17 12.86 -0.97
C GLY A 409 -48.41 11.69 -1.60
N TYR A 410 -47.89 10.79 -0.77
CA TYR A 410 -47.12 9.61 -1.16
C TYR A 410 -48.07 8.45 -1.45
N ARG A 411 -48.06 7.90 -2.67
CA ARG A 411 -49.02 6.86 -3.08
C ARG A 411 -48.40 5.48 -2.95
N LEU A 412 -49.04 4.62 -2.17
CA LEU A 412 -48.75 3.19 -2.12
C LEU A 412 -49.75 2.45 -2.99
N THR A 413 -49.26 1.66 -3.93
CA THR A 413 -50.09 0.71 -4.69
C THR A 413 -49.59 -0.70 -4.42
N ALA A 414 -50.43 -1.53 -3.77
CA ALA A 414 -50.16 -2.95 -3.58
C ALA A 414 -51.16 -3.79 -4.38
N THR A 415 -50.68 -4.74 -5.19
CA THR A 415 -51.52 -5.65 -5.97
C THR A 415 -51.18 -7.11 -5.71
N SER A 416 -52.20 -7.94 -5.50
CA SER A 416 -52.06 -9.37 -5.27
C SER A 416 -52.53 -10.12 -6.50
N GLU A 417 -51.70 -11.02 -7.01
CA GLU A 417 -52.04 -11.92 -8.12
C GLU A 417 -52.32 -13.33 -7.60
N GLY A 418 -53.29 -14.02 -8.21
CA GLY A 418 -53.68 -15.36 -7.79
C GLY A 418 -54.59 -15.41 -6.54
N PRO A 419 -54.70 -16.56 -5.87
CA PRO A 419 -55.62 -16.78 -4.75
C PRO A 419 -55.05 -16.31 -3.40
N GLY A 420 -54.69 -15.03 -3.29
CA GLY A 420 -54.38 -14.37 -2.01
C GLY A 420 -54.70 -12.88 -2.03
N GLN A 421 -54.67 -12.25 -0.86
CA GLN A 421 -55.07 -10.86 -0.60
C GLN A 421 -54.10 -10.19 0.39
N PHE A 422 -54.17 -8.86 0.51
CA PHE A 422 -53.52 -8.10 1.59
C PHE A 422 -54.53 -7.83 2.70
N GLU A 423 -54.11 -7.94 3.96
CA GLU A 423 -54.84 -7.39 5.10
C GLU A 423 -54.41 -5.92 5.31
N TRP A 424 -55.29 -4.98 4.97
CA TRP A 424 -55.11 -3.54 5.13
C TRP A 424 -56.20 -2.98 6.05
N LEU A 425 -55.80 -2.35 7.16
CA LEU A 425 -56.76 -1.80 8.16
C LEU A 425 -57.82 -2.85 8.58
N LYS A 426 -57.38 -4.08 8.86
CA LYS A 426 -58.23 -5.24 9.23
C LYS A 426 -59.23 -5.68 8.15
N LYS A 427 -59.06 -5.24 6.89
CA LYS A 427 -59.88 -5.68 5.75
C LYS A 427 -59.00 -6.36 4.71
N LEU A 428 -59.47 -7.49 4.17
CA LEU A 428 -58.76 -8.16 3.08
C LEU A 428 -59.06 -7.47 1.74
N ARG A 429 -58.03 -7.24 0.92
CA ARG A 429 -58.15 -6.57 -0.39
C ARG A 429 -57.21 -7.20 -1.42
N LYS A 430 -57.68 -7.31 -2.67
CA LYS A 430 -56.82 -7.68 -3.83
C LYS A 430 -55.91 -6.54 -4.29
N GLN A 431 -56.32 -5.31 -4.00
CA GLN A 431 -55.57 -4.10 -4.31
C GLN A 431 -55.68 -3.11 -3.16
N VAL A 432 -54.54 -2.56 -2.74
CA VAL A 432 -54.45 -1.42 -1.83
C VAL A 432 -53.94 -0.25 -2.63
N ASP A 433 -54.67 0.87 -2.58
CA ASP A 433 -54.24 2.14 -3.13
C ASP A 433 -54.48 3.19 -2.05
N TYR A 434 -53.40 3.75 -1.52
CA TYR A 434 -53.47 4.64 -0.37
C TYR A 434 -52.49 5.80 -0.51
N ILE A 435 -52.95 6.99 -0.14
CA ILE A 435 -52.15 8.21 -0.18
C ILE A 435 -51.79 8.62 1.25
N PHE A 436 -50.50 8.61 1.56
CA PHE A 436 -49.96 9.12 2.82
C PHE A 436 -49.68 10.62 2.72
N LYS A 437 -50.03 11.36 3.76
CA LYS A 437 -49.80 12.82 3.81
C LYS A 437 -48.39 13.20 4.29
N LYS A 438 -47.63 12.23 4.83
CA LYS A 438 -46.28 12.43 5.38
C LYS A 438 -45.39 11.27 4.93
N SER A 439 -44.11 11.54 4.66
CA SER A 439 -43.07 10.52 4.46
C SER A 439 -42.66 9.92 5.82
N GLY A 440 -41.93 8.81 5.77
CA GLY A 440 -41.40 8.07 6.91
C GLY A 440 -42.42 7.15 7.59
N ALA A 441 -43.65 7.05 7.08
CA ALA A 441 -44.64 6.13 7.62
C ALA A 441 -44.19 4.69 7.36
N LEU A 442 -44.00 3.90 8.41
CA LEU A 442 -43.78 2.47 8.27
C LEU A 442 -45.12 1.79 7.98
N VAL A 443 -45.21 1.15 6.83
CA VAL A 443 -46.38 0.40 6.39
C VAL A 443 -46.13 -1.08 6.58
N VAL A 444 -47.11 -1.75 7.18
CA VAL A 444 -47.10 -3.19 7.41
C VAL A 444 -48.25 -3.80 6.62
N LEU A 445 -47.93 -4.53 5.55
CA LEU A 445 -48.90 -5.30 4.78
C LEU A 445 -48.79 -6.78 5.16
N LYS A 446 -49.87 -7.35 5.67
CA LYS A 446 -49.94 -8.80 5.89
C LYS A 446 -50.55 -9.48 4.66
N LEU A 447 -49.85 -10.47 4.14
CA LEU A 447 -50.13 -11.26 2.95
C LEU A 447 -50.91 -12.51 3.37
N VAL A 448 -52.15 -12.63 2.91
CA VAL A 448 -53.09 -13.67 3.35
C VAL A 448 -53.53 -14.51 2.16
N PRO A 449 -53.21 -15.81 2.10
CA PRO A 449 -53.76 -16.71 1.09
C PRO A 449 -55.29 -16.83 1.25
N ASP A 450 -56.03 -16.94 0.14
CA ASP A 450 -57.51 -17.01 0.14
C ASP A 450 -58.03 -18.33 0.74
N ASN A 451 -57.19 -19.37 0.76
CA ASN A 451 -57.51 -20.68 1.33
C ASN A 451 -56.24 -21.46 1.69
N LYS A 452 -56.41 -22.61 2.37
CA LYS A 452 -55.31 -23.52 2.78
C LYS A 452 -54.52 -24.11 1.61
N ASN A 453 -55.06 -24.08 0.39
CA ASN A 453 -54.43 -24.62 -0.82
C ASN A 453 -53.75 -23.51 -1.64
N SER A 454 -53.39 -22.40 -1.02
CA SER A 454 -52.75 -21.27 -1.68
C SER A 454 -51.51 -20.86 -0.90
N ALA A 455 -50.40 -20.59 -1.59
CA ALA A 455 -49.14 -20.17 -0.98
C ALA A 455 -48.58 -18.93 -1.68
N LEU A 456 -47.90 -18.08 -0.91
CA LEU A 456 -47.15 -16.95 -1.45
C LEU A 456 -45.94 -17.49 -2.23
N LYS A 457 -45.88 -17.17 -3.52
CA LYS A 457 -44.76 -17.54 -4.40
C LYS A 457 -43.64 -16.50 -4.35
N SER A 458 -43.99 -15.22 -4.43
CA SER A 458 -43.02 -14.13 -4.41
C SER A 458 -43.66 -12.82 -3.95
N VAL A 459 -42.83 -11.92 -3.43
CA VAL A 459 -43.18 -10.53 -3.11
C VAL A 459 -42.05 -9.61 -3.57
N SER A 460 -42.37 -8.47 -4.18
CA SER A 460 -41.41 -7.45 -4.61
C SER A 460 -41.84 -6.06 -4.17
N GLY A 461 -40.86 -5.16 -3.98
CA GLY A 461 -41.10 -3.79 -3.52
C GLY A 461 -41.33 -3.68 -2.02
N CYS A 462 -40.76 -4.59 -1.23
CA CYS A 462 -40.75 -4.53 0.23
C CYS A 462 -39.32 -4.30 0.71
N ASP A 463 -39.11 -3.33 1.58
CA ASP A 463 -37.84 -3.01 2.23
C ASP A 463 -37.55 -3.94 3.43
N ASN A 464 -37.86 -5.23 3.27
CA ASN A 464 -37.66 -6.28 4.26
C ASN A 464 -36.16 -6.57 4.53
N GLN A 465 -35.24 -5.81 3.93
CA GLN A 465 -33.79 -5.94 4.11
C GLN A 465 -33.26 -5.13 5.30
N GLN A 466 -33.95 -4.08 5.75
CA GLN A 466 -33.49 -3.25 6.89
C GLN A 466 -33.93 -3.74 8.27
N LEU A 467 -34.62 -4.88 8.35
CA LEU A 467 -35.04 -5.48 9.62
C LEU A 467 -34.31 -6.81 9.81
N ASP A 468 -33.15 -6.76 10.47
CA ASP A 468 -32.41 -7.92 11.02
C ASP A 468 -33.20 -8.65 12.12
N LYS A 469 -34.46 -8.99 11.84
CA LYS A 469 -35.32 -9.78 12.72
C LYS A 469 -35.49 -11.17 12.10
N PRO A 470 -34.88 -12.21 12.68
CA PRO A 470 -35.07 -13.60 12.26
C PRO A 470 -36.55 -13.98 12.46
N GLY A 471 -37.38 -13.81 11.43
CA GLY A 471 -38.82 -14.04 11.49
C GLY A 471 -39.63 -13.36 10.38
N ALA A 472 -39.17 -12.22 9.86
CA ALA A 472 -39.90 -11.45 8.85
C ALA A 472 -40.08 -12.21 7.51
N LYS A 473 -39.13 -13.08 7.14
CA LYS A 473 -39.23 -13.91 5.91
C LYS A 473 -40.27 -15.04 5.99
N LYS A 474 -40.71 -15.46 7.18
CA LYS A 474 -41.69 -16.56 7.36
C LYS A 474 -43.12 -16.09 7.62
N SER A 475 -43.34 -14.81 7.94
CA SER A 475 -44.64 -14.36 8.48
C SER A 475 -45.66 -13.89 7.43
N GLY A 476 -45.30 -13.88 6.14
CA GLY A 476 -46.18 -13.29 5.12
C GLY A 476 -46.42 -11.80 5.40
N VAL A 477 -45.40 -11.07 5.88
CA VAL A 477 -45.49 -9.64 6.16
C VAL A 477 -44.50 -8.88 5.27
N CYS A 478 -44.99 -7.82 4.65
CA CYS A 478 -44.21 -6.87 3.87
C CYS A 478 -44.13 -5.56 4.66
N TYR A 479 -42.92 -5.15 5.00
CA TYR A 479 -42.63 -3.84 5.57
C TYR A 479 -42.15 -2.93 4.45
N GLU A 480 -42.70 -1.72 4.42
CA GLU A 480 -42.26 -0.69 3.49
C GLU A 480 -42.28 0.66 4.21
N LYS A 481 -41.18 1.40 4.14
CA LYS A 481 -41.11 2.75 4.71
C LYS A 481 -41.41 3.74 3.60
N ILE A 482 -42.53 4.45 3.72
CA ILE A 482 -42.97 5.40 2.68
C ILE A 482 -42.00 6.57 2.59
N ASP A 483 -41.12 6.59 1.61
CA ASP A 483 -40.13 7.66 1.43
C ASP A 483 -40.08 8.19 -0.01
N HIS A 484 -40.79 7.56 -0.95
CA HIS A 484 -40.80 7.93 -2.37
C HIS A 484 -42.20 8.21 -2.94
N LYS A 485 -42.25 8.89 -4.10
CA LYS A 485 -43.49 9.41 -4.72
C LYS A 485 -44.49 8.31 -5.11
N LEU A 486 -44.01 7.10 -5.40
CA LEU A 486 -44.83 5.94 -5.74
C LEU A 486 -44.10 4.66 -5.35
N GLU A 487 -44.67 3.92 -4.40
CA GLU A 487 -44.19 2.59 -4.03
C GLU A 487 -45.16 1.53 -4.56
N ARG A 488 -44.60 0.50 -5.21
CA ARG A 488 -45.36 -0.58 -5.86
C ARG A 488 -45.01 -1.91 -5.23
N ILE A 489 -45.92 -2.43 -4.42
CA ILE A 489 -45.81 -3.76 -3.82
C ILE A 489 -46.57 -4.75 -4.69
N ARG A 490 -45.92 -5.84 -5.10
CA ARG A 490 -46.57 -6.93 -5.85
C ARG A 490 -46.39 -8.23 -5.09
N ALA A 491 -47.50 -8.91 -4.82
CA ALA A 491 -47.51 -10.24 -4.19
C ALA A 491 -48.14 -11.26 -5.13
N VAL A 492 -47.45 -12.37 -5.38
CA VAL A 492 -47.95 -13.44 -6.27
C VAL A 492 -48.25 -14.67 -5.44
N PHE A 493 -49.49 -15.14 -5.51
CA PHE A 493 -49.96 -16.38 -4.88
C PHE A 493 -50.19 -17.45 -5.94
N VAL A 494 -49.90 -18.70 -5.58
CA VAL A 494 -50.16 -19.88 -6.43
C VAL A 494 -50.97 -20.91 -5.67
N LYS A 495 -51.79 -21.68 -6.40
CA LYS A 495 -52.43 -22.87 -5.82
C LYS A 495 -51.36 -23.92 -5.52
N VAL A 496 -51.35 -24.41 -4.29
CA VAL A 496 -50.56 -25.58 -3.90
C VAL A 496 -51.31 -26.81 -4.39
N PRO A 497 -50.67 -27.69 -5.18
CA PRO A 497 -51.29 -28.96 -5.55
C PRO A 497 -51.69 -29.71 -4.28
N VAL A 498 -52.96 -30.09 -4.16
CA VAL A 498 -53.38 -30.98 -3.08
C VAL A 498 -52.73 -32.32 -3.40
N VAL A 499 -51.64 -32.66 -2.71
CA VAL A 499 -51.09 -34.01 -2.78
C VAL A 499 -52.13 -34.91 -2.11
N SER A 500 -53.00 -35.51 -2.92
CA SER A 500 -53.90 -36.56 -2.45
C SER A 500 -53.02 -37.62 -1.81
N LYS A 501 -53.16 -37.85 -0.50
CA LYS A 501 -52.49 -38.94 0.19
C LYS A 501 -52.84 -40.21 -0.59
N PHE A 502 -51.87 -40.79 -1.29
CA PHE A 502 -51.99 -42.15 -1.79
C PHE A 502 -52.14 -43.03 -0.55
N THR A 503 -53.37 -43.51 -0.31
CA THR A 503 -53.62 -44.60 0.62
C THR A 503 -53.05 -45.85 -0.04
N SER A 504 -52.00 -46.40 0.56
CA SER A 504 -51.41 -47.70 0.22
C SER A 504 -52.37 -48.84 0.49
#